data_AF-A0A2N8ME50-F1
#
_entry.id   AF-A0A2N8ME50-F1
#
_cell.length_a   1.000
_cell.length_b   1.000
_cell.length_c   1.000
_cell.angle_alpha   90.00
_cell.angle_beta   90.00
_cell.angle_gamma   90.00
#
_symmetry.space_group_name_H-M   'P 1'
#
loop_
_entity.id
_entity.type
_entity.pdbx_description
1 polymer ?
#
loop_
_entity_poly.entity_id
_entity_poly.type
_entity_poly.pdbx_seq_one_letter_code
_entity_poly.pdbx_strand_id
1 'polypeptide(L)'
;EFHKVLPSDESIVMFAKIAVNQGRSPGIEKHDFYDAIVKRAEALRADGESPQQAFSKVITEDETGRLLYKAMQIAPGAEVKPTPQPAPPSREESARLLGPAHARLHSMAVDHQRANPRLSYEAAYSRMYTHPDNANLRAEINREHLAASMAAVNG
;
A
#
# COMPACT_ATOMS: atom_id res chain seq x y z
N GLU A 1 20.55 1.15 -4.78
CA GLU A 1 19.39 1.43 -3.91
C GLU A 1 19.88 2.17 -2.68
N PHE A 2 19.39 3.39 -2.44
CA PHE A 2 19.69 4.11 -1.19
C PHE A 2 18.72 3.60 -0.14
N HIS A 3 19.13 2.62 0.66
CA HIS A 3 18.41 2.30 1.89
C HIS A 3 18.43 3.56 2.76
N LYS A 4 17.27 4.19 2.97
CA LYS A 4 17.07 5.22 4.00
C LYS A 4 17.42 4.54 5.33
N VAL A 5 18.67 4.67 5.78
CA VAL A 5 19.08 4.21 7.11
C VAL A 5 18.26 5.04 8.07
N LEU A 6 17.28 4.41 8.73
CA LEU A 6 16.51 5.07 9.78
C LEU A 6 17.51 5.58 10.81
N PRO A 7 17.46 6.86 11.19
CA PRO A 7 18.34 7.40 12.23
C PRO A 7 18.17 6.56 13.50
N SER A 8 19.28 6.23 14.18
CA SER A 8 19.24 5.77 15.56
C SER A 8 18.46 6.75 16.46
N ASP A 9 17.95 6.28 17.59
CA ASP A 9 17.16 7.12 18.52
C ASP A 9 17.93 8.38 19.00
N GLU A 10 19.27 8.35 19.02
CA GLU A 10 20.08 9.55 19.30
C GLU A 10 20.16 10.52 18.11
N SER A 11 20.21 9.99 16.89
CA SER A 11 20.30 10.82 15.68
C SER A 11 18.96 11.43 15.29
N ILE A 12 17.82 10.77 15.56
CA ILE A 12 16.49 11.38 15.36
C ILE A 12 16.26 12.57 16.30
N VAL A 13 16.79 12.54 17.52
CA VAL A 13 16.74 13.66 18.47
C VAL A 13 17.60 14.83 17.97
N MET A 14 18.77 14.56 17.39
CA MET A 14 19.58 15.60 16.74
C MET A 14 18.83 16.25 15.58
N PHE A 15 18.18 15.47 14.72
CA PHE A 15 17.35 16.00 13.63
C PHE A 15 16.15 16.79 14.15
N ALA A 16 15.56 16.39 15.28
CA ALA A 16 14.49 17.15 15.92
C ALA A 16 14.95 18.53 16.40
N LYS A 17 16.14 18.64 17.01
CA LYS A 17 16.74 19.93 17.38
C LYS A 17 16.96 20.83 16.16
N ILE A 18 17.50 20.26 15.08
CA ILE A 18 17.72 20.99 13.83
C ILE A 18 16.37 21.47 13.26
N ALA A 19 15.36 20.60 13.22
CA ALA A 19 14.05 20.93 12.69
C ALA A 19 13.37 22.08 13.45
N VAL A 20 13.41 22.03 14.78
CA VAL A 20 12.83 23.07 15.65
C VAL A 20 13.59 24.39 15.54
N ASN A 21 14.94 24.35 15.52
CA ASN A 21 15.75 25.56 15.42
C ASN A 21 15.66 26.24 14.05
N GLN A 22 15.54 25.47 12.97
CA GLN A 22 15.50 26.00 11.60
C GLN A 22 14.07 26.22 11.07
N GLY A 23 13.06 25.75 11.79
CA GLY A 23 11.67 25.78 11.33
C GLY A 23 11.41 24.89 10.10
N ARG A 24 12.31 23.95 9.79
CA ARG A 24 12.20 23.03 8.65
C ARG A 24 12.87 21.69 8.97
N SER A 25 12.18 20.59 8.66
CA SER A 25 12.76 19.24 8.84
C SER A 25 13.85 18.92 7.81
N PRO A 26 15.02 18.42 8.23
CA PRO A 26 16.15 18.07 7.35
C PRO A 26 15.96 16.69 6.70
N GLY A 27 14.99 16.57 5.78
CA GLY A 27 14.76 15.33 5.01
C GLY A 27 14.16 14.17 5.81
N ILE A 28 13.80 14.41 7.07
CA ILE A 28 13.08 13.48 7.94
C ILE A 28 11.58 13.75 7.80
N GLU A 29 10.80 12.69 7.66
CA GLU A 29 9.35 12.79 7.47
C GLU A 29 8.62 12.68 8.80
N LYS A 30 7.35 13.08 8.78
CA LYS A 30 6.49 13.09 9.97
C LYS A 30 6.39 11.72 10.65
N HIS A 31 6.30 10.65 9.87
CA HIS A 31 6.23 9.28 10.38
C HIS A 31 7.51 8.85 11.11
N ASP A 32 8.69 9.32 10.70
CA ASP A 32 9.96 8.98 11.36
C ASP A 32 10.01 9.55 12.80
N PHE A 33 9.50 10.78 12.99
CA PHE A 33 9.39 11.37 14.33
C PHE A 33 8.28 10.70 15.16
N TYR A 34 7.17 10.33 14.53
CA TYR A 34 6.09 9.59 15.19
C TYR A 34 6.59 8.24 15.73
N ASP A 35 7.29 7.45 14.91
CA ASP A 35 7.86 6.16 15.30
C ASP A 35 8.84 6.29 16.48
N ALA A 36 9.65 7.36 16.49
CA ALA A 36 10.55 7.65 17.60
C ALA A 36 9.81 7.97 18.91
N ILE A 37 8.69 8.71 18.83
CA ILE A 37 7.83 8.99 20.00
C ILE A 37 7.17 7.70 20.50
N VAL A 38 6.66 6.87 19.59
CA VAL A 38 6.02 5.58 19.94
C VAL A 38 7.02 4.67 20.65
N LYS A 39 8.22 4.47 20.10
CA LYS A 39 9.26 3.66 20.76
C LYS A 39 9.62 4.18 22.15
N ARG A 40 9.72 5.50 22.30
CA ARG A 40 10.00 6.12 23.60
C ARG A 40 8.84 5.96 24.58
N ALA A 41 7.61 6.08 24.10
CA ALA A 41 6.40 5.82 24.89
C ALA A 41 6.35 4.37 25.36
N GLU A 42 6.67 3.40 24.50
CA GLU A 42 6.75 2.00 24.89
C GLU A 42 7.85 1.73 25.92
N ALA A 43 9.02 2.36 25.78
CA ALA A 43 10.14 2.19 26.70
C ALA A 43 9.89 2.80 28.10
N LEU A 44 9.09 3.87 28.17
CA LEU A 44 8.76 4.59 29.42
C LEU A 44 7.38 4.20 29.99
N ARG A 45 6.66 3.30 29.33
CA ARG A 45 5.31 2.89 29.72
C ARG A 45 5.33 2.20 31.07
N ALA A 46 4.46 2.64 31.98
CA ALA A 46 4.27 1.97 33.27
C ALA A 46 3.40 0.71 33.13
N ASP A 47 3.53 -0.23 34.08
CA ASP A 47 2.67 -1.41 34.12
C ASP A 47 1.19 -1.03 34.26
N GLY A 48 0.36 -1.52 33.34
CA GLY A 48 -1.07 -1.22 33.28
C GLY A 48 -1.45 0.06 32.53
N GLU A 49 -0.48 0.81 32.02
CA GLU A 49 -0.73 2.01 31.20
C GLU A 49 -1.05 1.63 29.75
N SER A 50 -2.04 2.31 29.14
CA SER A 50 -2.35 2.09 27.73
C SER A 50 -1.29 2.74 26.81
N PRO A 51 -1.10 2.24 25.58
CA PRO A 51 -0.18 2.87 24.63
C PRO A 51 -0.48 4.36 24.40
N GLN A 52 -1.76 4.75 24.40
CA GLN A 52 -2.18 6.13 24.19
C GLN A 52 -1.87 7.03 25.40
N GLN A 53 -1.98 6.49 26.61
CA GLN A 53 -1.60 7.20 27.84
C GLN A 53 -0.09 7.44 27.87
N ALA A 54 0.71 6.40 27.61
CA ALA A 54 2.16 6.51 27.56
C ALA A 54 2.63 7.48 26.47
N PHE A 55 2.00 7.44 25.28
CA PHE A 55 2.29 8.38 24.20
C PHE A 55 2.00 9.82 24.62
N SER A 56 0.80 10.05 25.19
CA SER A 56 0.39 11.37 25.66
C SER A 56 1.36 11.91 26.70
N LYS A 57 1.76 11.07 27.66
CA LYS A 57 2.73 11.40 28.70
C LYS A 57 4.10 11.78 28.13
N VAL A 58 4.59 11.04 27.14
CA VAL A 58 5.88 11.35 26.48
C VAL A 58 5.84 12.69 25.77
N ILE A 59 4.75 13.02 25.08
CA ILE A 59 4.66 14.32 24.36
C ILE A 59 4.34 15.51 25.28
N THR A 60 3.92 15.30 26.53
CA THR A 60 3.60 16.38 27.48
C THR A 60 4.62 16.56 28.59
N GLU A 61 5.12 15.47 29.17
CA GLU A 61 5.95 15.48 30.38
C GLU A 61 7.44 15.26 30.06
N ASP A 62 7.76 14.45 29.03
CA ASP A 62 9.14 14.16 28.67
C ASP A 62 9.73 15.25 27.75
N GLU A 63 10.95 15.71 28.07
CA GLU A 63 11.62 16.77 27.31
C GLU A 63 11.97 16.32 25.88
N THR A 64 12.40 15.08 25.73
CA THR A 64 12.77 14.53 24.42
C THR A 64 11.52 14.27 23.57
N GLY A 65 10.45 13.75 24.16
CA GLY A 65 9.17 13.52 23.51
C GLY A 65 8.51 14.83 23.05
N ARG A 66 8.56 15.89 23.89
CA ARG A 66 8.14 17.24 23.48
C ARG A 66 8.93 17.78 22.29
N LEU A 67 10.24 17.58 22.30
CA LEU A 67 11.11 18.00 21.20
C LEU A 67 10.78 17.24 19.90
N LEU A 68 10.62 15.92 19.97
CA LEU A 68 10.23 15.08 18.85
C LEU A 68 8.85 15.46 18.31
N TYR A 69 7.89 15.73 19.20
CA TYR A 69 6.54 16.15 18.81
C TYR A 69 6.53 17.50 18.10
N LYS A 70 7.32 18.48 18.58
CA LYS A 70 7.49 19.76 17.89
C LYS A 70 8.14 19.57 16.51
N ALA A 71 9.16 18.73 16.40
CA ALA A 71 9.77 18.41 15.11
C ALA A 71 8.78 17.71 14.16
N MET A 72 7.95 16.81 14.67
CA MET A 72 6.87 16.15 13.93
C MET A 72 5.87 17.16 13.36
N GLN A 73 5.51 18.21 14.11
CA GLN A 73 4.61 19.27 13.61
C GLN A 73 5.22 20.10 12.48
N ILE A 74 6.55 20.17 12.38
CA ILE A 74 7.31 20.90 11.36
C ILE A 74 7.59 20.02 10.13
N ALA A 75 7.65 18.71 10.31
CA ALA A 75 8.05 17.77 9.27
C ALA A 75 6.98 17.61 8.18
N PRO A 76 7.39 17.51 6.90
CA PRO A 76 6.48 17.21 5.80
C PRO A 76 6.07 15.72 5.81
N GLY A 77 4.98 15.40 5.12
CA GLY A 77 4.50 14.03 4.94
C GLY A 77 3.36 13.64 5.88
N ALA A 78 2.84 12.42 5.67
CA ALA A 78 1.77 11.85 6.48
C ALA A 78 2.31 11.36 7.84
N GLU A 79 1.46 11.43 8.88
CA GLU A 79 1.77 10.87 10.21
C GLU A 79 1.89 9.34 10.17
N VAL A 80 1.15 8.72 9.25
CA VAL A 80 1.16 7.27 9.03
C VAL A 80 1.91 7.00 7.73
N LYS A 81 2.93 6.14 7.79
CA LYS A 81 3.60 5.64 6.59
C LYS A 81 2.55 4.95 5.70
N PRO A 82 2.35 5.38 4.44
CA PRO A 82 1.47 4.66 3.53
C PRO A 82 1.95 3.20 3.49
N THR A 83 1.06 2.26 3.84
CA THR A 83 1.35 0.85 3.68
C THR A 83 1.69 0.62 2.20
N PRO A 84 2.79 -0.08 1.87
CA PRO A 84 3.08 -0.43 0.50
C PRO A 84 1.86 -1.19 -0.05
N GLN A 85 1.13 -0.58 -0.96
CA GLN A 85 0.07 -1.28 -1.65
C GLN A 85 0.76 -2.35 -2.52
N PRO A 86 0.37 -3.63 -2.40
CA PRO A 86 0.93 -4.65 -3.28
C PRO A 86 0.72 -4.21 -4.72
N ALA A 87 1.70 -4.47 -5.57
CA ALA A 87 1.57 -4.18 -6.99
C ALA A 87 0.26 -4.81 -7.50
N PRO A 88 -0.48 -4.11 -8.38
CA PRO A 88 -1.66 -4.71 -8.99
C PRO A 88 -1.25 -6.04 -9.65
N PRO A 89 -2.09 -7.09 -9.56
CA PRO A 89 -1.77 -8.38 -10.15
C PRO A 89 -1.48 -8.23 -11.64
N SER A 90 -0.59 -9.08 -12.15
CA SER A 90 -0.35 -9.18 -13.59
C SER A 90 -1.64 -9.52 -14.33
N ARG A 91 -1.65 -9.32 -15.65
CA ARG A 91 -2.83 -9.58 -16.48
C ARG A 91 -3.20 -11.07 -16.45
N GLU A 92 -2.20 -11.93 -16.44
CA GLU A 92 -2.33 -13.38 -16.35
C GLU A 92 -2.91 -13.80 -15.00
N GLU A 93 -2.46 -13.18 -13.90
CA GLU A 93 -2.99 -13.43 -12.56
C GLU A 93 -4.43 -12.95 -12.45
N SER A 94 -4.74 -11.76 -12.98
CA SER A 94 -6.10 -11.23 -13.03
C SER A 94 -7.05 -12.14 -13.80
N ALA A 95 -6.59 -12.69 -14.94
CA ALA A 95 -7.39 -13.61 -15.73
C ALA A 95 -7.66 -14.94 -14.99
N ARG A 96 -6.70 -15.44 -14.22
CA ARG A 96 -6.87 -16.64 -13.37
C ARG A 96 -7.84 -16.39 -12.21
N LEU A 97 -7.80 -15.20 -11.61
CA LEU A 97 -8.70 -14.82 -10.53
C LEU A 97 -10.17 -14.74 -10.98
N LEU A 98 -10.40 -14.39 -12.25
CA LEU A 98 -11.75 -14.27 -12.81
C LEU A 98 -12.39 -15.62 -13.18
N GLY A 99 -11.59 -16.67 -13.37
CA GLY A 99 -12.06 -18.03 -13.60
C GLY A 99 -11.42 -18.72 -14.82
N PRO A 100 -11.57 -20.05 -14.95
CA PRO A 100 -10.95 -20.83 -16.01
C PRO A 100 -11.42 -20.45 -17.43
N ALA A 101 -12.69 -20.10 -17.61
CA ALA A 101 -13.21 -19.65 -18.91
C ALA A 101 -12.63 -18.28 -19.28
N HIS A 102 -12.51 -17.38 -18.32
CA HIS A 102 -11.86 -16.08 -18.52
C HIS A 102 -10.36 -16.25 -18.86
N ALA A 103 -9.65 -17.14 -18.17
CA ALA A 103 -8.25 -17.47 -18.46
C ALA A 103 -8.07 -18.05 -19.87
N ARG A 104 -8.99 -18.92 -20.32
CA ARG A 104 -8.97 -19.48 -21.68
C ARG A 104 -9.16 -18.41 -22.74
N LEU A 105 -10.10 -17.49 -22.54
CA LEU A 105 -10.34 -16.38 -23.48
C LEU A 105 -9.13 -15.42 -23.52
N HIS A 106 -8.50 -15.16 -22.37
CA HIS A 106 -7.25 -14.40 -22.30
C HIS A 106 -6.14 -15.03 -23.13
N SER A 107 -5.90 -16.34 -23.01
CA SER A 107 -4.90 -17.04 -23.82
C SER A 107 -5.17 -16.90 -25.32
N MET A 108 -6.42 -17.04 -25.75
CA MET A 108 -6.81 -16.83 -27.15
C MET A 108 -6.55 -15.40 -27.63
N ALA A 109 -6.81 -14.41 -26.78
CA ALA A 109 -6.54 -13.01 -27.08
C ALA A 109 -5.03 -12.73 -27.22
N VAL A 110 -4.21 -13.32 -26.34
CA VAL A 110 -2.74 -13.23 -26.41
C VAL A 110 -2.21 -13.87 -27.69
N ASP A 111 -2.70 -15.06 -28.05
CA ASP A 111 -2.29 -15.74 -29.28
C ASP A 111 -2.71 -14.94 -30.53
N HIS A 112 -3.92 -14.38 -30.53
CA HIS A 112 -4.40 -13.53 -31.61
C HIS A 112 -3.58 -12.23 -31.73
N GLN A 113 -3.17 -11.65 -30.61
CA GLN A 113 -2.29 -10.47 -30.58
C GLN A 113 -0.89 -10.81 -31.10
N ARG A 114 -0.33 -11.95 -30.72
CA ARG A 114 0.98 -12.44 -31.24
C ARG A 114 0.94 -12.66 -32.75
N ALA A 115 -0.15 -13.22 -33.25
CA ALA A 115 -0.37 -13.42 -34.68
C ALA A 115 -0.64 -12.10 -35.43
N ASN A 116 -1.09 -11.05 -34.73
CA ASN A 116 -1.42 -9.74 -35.31
C ASN A 116 -0.79 -8.61 -34.49
N PRO A 117 0.53 -8.35 -34.61
CA PRO A 117 1.24 -7.40 -33.74
C PRO A 117 0.76 -5.95 -33.83
N ARG A 118 -0.05 -5.62 -34.85
CA ARG A 118 -0.68 -4.29 -35.02
C ARG A 118 -1.92 -4.09 -34.16
N LEU A 119 -2.46 -5.17 -33.57
CA LEU A 119 -3.63 -5.09 -32.70
C LEU A 119 -3.19 -4.91 -31.25
N SER A 120 -3.91 -4.04 -30.55
CA SER A 120 -3.80 -3.97 -29.10
C SER A 120 -4.41 -5.23 -28.47
N TYR A 121 -4.02 -5.52 -27.24
CA TYR A 121 -4.59 -6.63 -26.47
C TYR A 121 -6.10 -6.47 -26.32
N GLU A 122 -6.59 -5.27 -26.06
CA GLU A 122 -8.01 -4.95 -25.89
C GLU A 122 -8.77 -5.26 -27.17
N ALA A 123 -8.24 -4.88 -28.33
CA ALA A 123 -8.85 -5.20 -29.62
C ALA A 123 -8.85 -6.71 -29.90
N ALA A 124 -7.77 -7.42 -29.59
CA ALA A 124 -7.70 -8.87 -29.73
C ALA A 124 -8.67 -9.59 -28.78
N TYR A 125 -8.76 -9.15 -27.53
CA TYR A 125 -9.67 -9.68 -26.53
C TYR A 125 -11.13 -9.44 -26.90
N SER A 126 -11.50 -8.20 -27.27
CA SER A 126 -12.86 -7.90 -27.73
C SER A 126 -13.25 -8.77 -28.93
N ARG A 127 -12.33 -8.97 -29.87
CA ARG A 127 -12.57 -9.81 -31.05
C ARG A 127 -12.78 -11.27 -30.69
N MET A 128 -11.98 -11.82 -29.76
CA MET A 128 -12.19 -13.18 -29.26
C MET A 128 -13.49 -13.29 -28.46
N TYR A 129 -13.80 -12.30 -27.62
CA TYR A 129 -15.03 -12.27 -26.84
C TYR A 129 -16.25 -12.29 -27.75
N THR A 130 -16.31 -11.45 -28.79
CA THR A 130 -17.50 -11.34 -29.66
C THR A 130 -17.57 -12.36 -30.80
N HIS A 131 -16.55 -13.18 -31.02
CA HIS A 131 -16.56 -14.17 -32.12
C HIS A 131 -17.69 -15.19 -31.95
N PRO A 132 -18.45 -15.54 -33.00
CA PRO A 132 -19.58 -16.48 -32.89
C PRO A 132 -19.16 -17.84 -32.33
N ASP A 133 -18.01 -18.37 -32.74
CA ASP A 133 -17.48 -19.66 -32.27
C ASP A 133 -17.19 -19.71 -30.77
N ASN A 134 -17.03 -18.54 -30.13
CA ASN A 134 -16.76 -18.41 -28.70
C ASN A 134 -18.03 -18.14 -27.88
N ALA A 135 -19.22 -18.33 -28.46
CA ALA A 135 -20.50 -18.10 -27.75
C ALA A 135 -20.64 -18.92 -26.46
N ASN A 136 -20.24 -20.19 -26.49
CA ASN A 136 -20.26 -21.04 -25.31
C ASN A 136 -19.28 -20.56 -24.23
N LEU A 137 -18.10 -20.08 -24.65
CA LEU A 137 -17.08 -19.56 -23.74
C LEU A 137 -17.55 -18.25 -23.07
N ARG A 138 -18.25 -17.37 -23.79
CA ARG A 138 -18.91 -16.19 -23.19
C ARG A 138 -19.93 -16.59 -22.13
N ALA A 139 -20.75 -17.60 -22.42
CA ALA A 139 -21.76 -18.08 -21.47
C ALA A 139 -21.11 -18.67 -20.20
N GLU A 140 -19.97 -19.34 -20.34
CA GLU A 140 -19.15 -19.81 -19.21
C GLU A 140 -18.59 -18.65 -18.38
N ILE A 141 -18.01 -17.63 -19.00
CA ILE A 141 -17.51 -16.43 -18.30
C ILE A 141 -18.64 -15.76 -17.51
N ASN A 142 -19.83 -15.62 -18.12
CA ASN A 142 -20.98 -15.04 -17.42
C ASN A 142 -21.39 -15.88 -16.18
N ARG A 143 -21.32 -17.21 -16.27
CA ARG A 143 -21.57 -18.09 -15.12
C ARG A 143 -20.53 -17.92 -14.02
N GLU A 144 -19.25 -17.80 -14.37
CA GLU A 144 -18.16 -17.55 -13.42
C GLU A 144 -18.36 -16.22 -12.68
N HIS A 145 -18.70 -15.16 -13.42
CA HIS A 145 -18.95 -13.84 -12.83
C HIS A 145 -20.15 -13.85 -11.87
N LEU A 146 -21.23 -14.54 -12.24
CA LEU A 146 -22.40 -14.69 -11.37
C LEU A 146 -22.07 -15.50 -10.11
N ALA A 147 -21.31 -16.59 -10.24
CA ALA A 147 -20.89 -17.40 -9.10
C ALA A 147 -19.98 -16.61 -8.12
N ALA A 148 -19.01 -15.85 -8.66
CA ALA A 148 -18.14 -15.00 -7.86
C ALA A 148 -18.93 -13.90 -7.13
N SER A 149 -19.90 -13.28 -7.80
CA SER A 149 -20.77 -12.26 -7.21
C SER A 149 -21.63 -12.82 -6.08
N MET A 150 -22.19 -14.02 -6.26
CA MET A 150 -23.00 -14.69 -5.23
C MET A 150 -22.17 -15.16 -4.03
N ALA A 151 -20.91 -15.56 -4.24
CA ALA A 151 -20.00 -15.92 -3.16
C ALA A 151 -19.64 -14.71 -2.29
N ALA A 152 -19.43 -13.53 -2.90
CA ALA A 152 -19.11 -12.30 -2.19
C ALA A 152 -20.28 -11.72 -1.36
N VAL A 153 -21.53 -12.08 -1.69
CA VAL A 153 -22.73 -11.66 -0.95
C VAL A 153 -23.00 -12.55 0.27
N ASN A 154 -22.53 -13.80 0.25
CA ASN A 154 -22.81 -14.81 1.28
C ASN A 154 -21.64 -15.11 2.22
N GLY A 155 -20.49 -14.44 2.05
CA GLY A 155 -19.30 -14.54 2.90
C GLY A 155 -19.07 -13.28 3.71
#